data_AF-A0ABC9TWA2-F1
#
_entry.id   AF-A0ABC9TWA2-F1
#
_cell.length_a   1.000
_cell.length_b   1.000
_cell.length_c   1.000
_cell.angle_alpha   90.00
_cell.angle_beta   90.00
_cell.angle_gamma   90.00
#
_symmetry.space_group_name_H-M   'P 1'
#
loop_
_entity.id
_entity.type
_entity.pdbx_description
1 polymer ?
#
loop_
_entity_poly.entity_id
_entity_poly.type
_entity_poly.pdbx_seq_one_letter_code
_entity_poly.pdbx_strand_id
1 'polypeptide(L)' 'MYRVTAQYEFEEYSLHEMFSDEYVLISPVLTEKVGKAGSFKFDIPINHPSYRSVLPFQTYITIYKDDIEYWHGRVID' A
#
# COMPACT_ATOMS: atom_id res chain seq x y z
N MET A 1 7.16 6.26 -11.82
CA MET A 1 6.67 4.88 -11.60
C MET A 1 6.19 4.74 -10.16
N TYR A 2 4.92 4.44 -9.92
CA TYR A 2 4.39 4.09 -8.61
C TYR A 2 4.57 2.60 -8.29
N ARG A 3 4.95 2.31 -7.04
CA ARG A 3 4.96 0.96 -6.44
C ARG A 3 4.39 1.07 -5.03
N VAL A 4 3.63 0.07 -4.60
CA VAL A 4 3.08 0.02 -3.23
C VAL A 4 3.54 -1.27 -2.57
N THR A 5 4.08 -1.17 -1.35
CA THR A 5 4.48 -2.31 -0.53
C THR A 5 3.76 -2.30 0.82
N ALA A 6 3.58 -3.49 1.38
CA ALA A 6 3.16 -3.73 2.74
C ALA A 6 4.32 -4.30 3.53
N GLN A 7 4.59 -3.73 4.70
CA GLN A 7 5.51 -4.31 5.67
C GLN A 7 4.69 -4.87 6.83
N TYR A 8 4.83 -6.18 7.05
CA TYR A 8 4.21 -6.89 8.17
C TYR A 8 5.28 -7.73 8.87
N GLU A 9 5.36 -7.59 10.20
CA GLU A 9 6.46 -8.10 11.03
C GLU A 9 7.84 -7.64 10.53
N PHE A 10 8.59 -8.51 9.86
CA PHE A 10 9.93 -8.25 9.32
C PHE A 10 10.01 -8.51 7.80
N GLU A 11 8.87 -8.77 7.16
CA GLU A 11 8.78 -9.07 5.74
C GLU A 11 8.12 -7.92 4.96
N GLU A 12 8.60 -7.69 3.74
CA GLU A 12 8.00 -6.77 2.80
C GLU A 12 7.27 -7.55 1.70
N TYR A 13 6.04 -7.14 1.40
CA TYR A 13 5.16 -7.76 0.42
C TYR A 13 4.76 -6.72 -0.62
N SER A 14 4.84 -7.08 -1.91
CA SER A 14 4.31 -6.23 -2.98
C SER A 14 2.78 -6.16 -2.90
N LEU A 15 2.23 -4.95 -3.00
CA LEU A 15 0.79 -4.69 -3.13
C LEU A 15 0.42 -4.14 -4.50
N HIS A 16 1.32 -3.36 -5.10
CA HIS A 16 1.12 -2.85 -6.44
C HIS A 16 2.43 -2.71 -7.18
N GLU A 17 2.48 -3.29 -8.38
CA GLU A 17 3.57 -3.16 -9.34
C GLU A 17 3.01 -2.81 -10.72
N MET A 18 3.71 -1.97 -11.48
CA MET A 18 3.27 -1.74 -12.86
C MET A 18 3.47 -2.98 -13.69
N PHE A 19 2.54 -3.20 -14.61
CA PHE A 19 2.55 -4.33 -15.56
C PHE A 19 2.35 -5.71 -14.90
N SER A 20 1.98 -5.76 -13.63
CA SER A 20 1.53 -6.99 -12.98
C SER A 20 0.01 -7.09 -12.99
N ASP A 21 -0.51 -8.24 -13.42
CA ASP A 21 -1.93 -8.57 -13.33
C ASP A 21 -2.31 -9.19 -11.97
N GLU A 22 -1.32 -9.54 -11.14
CA GLU A 22 -1.51 -10.17 -9.83
C GLU A 22 -1.48 -9.16 -8.67
N TYR A 23 -0.57 -8.19 -8.73
CA TYR A 23 -0.39 -7.16 -7.70
C TYR A 23 -1.22 -5.91 -8.01
N VAL A 24 -2.54 -6.08 -7.92
CA VAL A 24 -3.54 -5.06 -8.28
C VAL A 24 -4.31 -4.61 -7.06
N LEU A 25 -4.33 -3.29 -6.84
CA LEU A 25 -5.22 -2.62 -5.89
C LEU A 25 -6.44 -2.09 -6.63
N ILE A 26 -7.61 -2.18 -6.00
CA ILE A 26 -8.87 -1.63 -6.52
C ILE A 26 -9.03 -0.21 -5.98
N SER A 27 -9.30 0.73 -6.89
CA SER A 27 -9.58 2.14 -6.58
C SER A 27 -8.59 2.80 -5.60
N PRO A 28 -7.26 2.68 -5.78
CA PRO A 28 -6.29 3.29 -4.88
C PRO A 28 -6.34 4.82 -4.98
N VAL A 29 -6.54 5.50 -3.84
CA VAL A 29 -6.61 6.95 -3.74
C VAL A 29 -5.72 7.43 -2.59
N LEU A 30 -4.68 8.20 -2.95
CA LEU A 30 -3.87 8.94 -1.99
C LEU A 30 -4.42 10.37 -1.84
N THR A 31 -4.78 10.75 -0.62
CA THR A 31 -5.23 12.09 -0.26
C THR A 31 -4.17 12.78 0.59
N GLU A 32 -3.57 13.83 0.06
CA GLU A 32 -2.61 14.68 0.77
C GLU A 32 -3.34 15.84 1.46
N LYS A 33 -2.90 16.20 2.67
CA LYS A 33 -3.44 17.36 3.39
C LYS A 33 -2.29 18.18 3.97
N VAL A 34 -2.21 19.46 3.63
CA VAL A 34 -1.20 20.37 4.15
C VAL A 34 -1.28 20.43 5.67
N GLY A 35 -0.15 20.18 6.34
CA GLY A 35 -0.05 20.23 7.80
C GLY A 35 -0.80 19.12 8.55
N LYS A 36 -1.26 18.07 7.87
CA LYS A 36 -1.89 16.89 8.50
C LYS A 36 -1.33 15.60 7.91
N ALA A 37 -1.50 14.50 8.63
CA ALA A 37 -1.33 13.18 8.05
C ALA A 37 -2.34 13.01 6.89
N GLY A 38 -1.84 12.74 5.69
CA GLY A 38 -2.65 12.31 4.56
C GLY A 38 -3.28 10.94 4.80
N SER A 39 -4.01 10.43 3.83
CA SER A 39 -4.60 9.08 3.90
C SER A 39 -4.50 8.37 2.56
N PHE A 40 -4.17 7.09 2.59
CA PHE A 40 -4.24 6.20 1.44
C PHE A 40 -5.40 5.23 1.63
N LYS A 41 -6.29 5.13 0.63
CA LYS A 41 -7.45 4.24 0.64
C LYS A 41 -7.42 3.36 -0.59
N PHE A 42 -7.72 2.09 -0.44
CA PHE A 42 -7.79 1.11 -1.51
C PHE A 42 -8.62 -0.09 -1.04
N ASP A 43 -9.15 -0.87 -1.99
CA ASP A 43 -9.64 -2.22 -1.71
C ASP A 43 -8.62 -3.24 -2.26
N ILE A 44 -8.46 -4.37 -1.56
CA ILE A 44 -7.56 -5.44 -1.96
C ILE A 44 -8.36 -6.71 -2.32
N PRO A 45 -8.20 -7.28 -3.53
CA PRO A 45 -8.89 -8.51 -3.92
C PRO A 45 -8.54 -9.69 -3.01
N ILE A 46 -9.50 -10.57 -2.71
CA ILE A 46 -9.25 -11.76 -1.86
C ILE A 46 -8.26 -12.75 -2.46
N ASN A 47 -8.15 -12.77 -3.80
CA ASN A 47 -7.18 -13.59 -4.54
C ASN A 47 -5.81 -12.91 -4.67
N HIS A 48 -5.63 -11.70 -4.14
CA HIS A 48 -4.35 -11.01 -4.19
C HIS A 48 -3.29 -11.80 -3.40
N PRO A 49 -2.07 -12.02 -3.94
CA PRO A 49 -1.04 -12.82 -3.28
C PRO A 49 -0.74 -12.37 -1.84
N SER A 50 -0.72 -11.05 -1.63
CA SER A 50 -0.43 -10.40 -0.34
C SER A 50 -1.66 -10.06 0.50
N TYR A 51 -2.86 -10.58 0.16
CA TYR A 51 -4.12 -10.22 0.86
C TYR A 51 -4.01 -10.41 2.38
N ARG A 52 -3.39 -11.52 2.82
CA ARG A 52 -3.24 -11.87 4.25
C ARG A 52 -2.17 -11.05 4.98
N SER A 53 -1.32 -10.33 4.26
CA SER A 53 -0.26 -9.50 4.83
C SER A 53 -0.73 -8.07 5.14
N VAL A 54 -1.97 -7.73 4.80
CA VAL A 54 -2.58 -6.41 5.07
C VAL A 54 -3.53 -6.56 6.26
N LEU A 55 -3.00 -6.33 7.46
CA LEU A 55 -3.72 -6.46 8.72
C LEU A 55 -3.83 -5.10 9.43
N PRO A 56 -5.05 -4.70 9.86
CA PRO A 56 -5.25 -3.48 10.61
C PRO A 56 -4.33 -3.39 11.84
N PHE A 57 -3.76 -2.20 12.04
CA PHE A 57 -2.85 -1.84 13.13
C PHE A 57 -1.50 -2.58 13.18
N GLN A 58 -1.25 -3.54 12.29
CA GLN A 58 -0.02 -4.33 12.26
C GLN A 58 0.80 -4.05 11.01
N THR A 59 0.14 -3.81 9.88
CA THR A 59 0.82 -3.59 8.60
C THR A 59 1.07 -2.11 8.35
N TYR A 60 2.27 -1.79 7.85
CA TYR A 60 2.61 -0.48 7.31
C TYR A 60 2.58 -0.53 5.79
N ILE A 61 2.06 0.52 5.16
CA ILE A 61 2.01 0.69 3.72
C ILE A 61 2.99 1.78 3.32
N THR A 62 3.81 1.50 2.33
CA THR A 62 4.72 2.46 1.71
C THR A 62 4.40 2.61 0.23
N ILE A 63 4.21 3.85 -0.21
CA ILE A 63 4.04 4.21 -1.62
C ILE A 63 5.35 4.82 -2.09
N TYR A 64 5.92 4.23 -3.13
CA TYR A 64 7.08 4.76 -3.82
C TYR A 64 6.65 5.46 -5.10
N LYS A 65 7.30 6.56 -5.42
CA LYS A 65 7.20 7.26 -6.72
C LYS A 65 8.60 7.47 -7.26
N ASP A 66 8.88 6.85 -8.40
CA ASP A 66 10.20 6.87 -9.03
C ASP A 66 11.28 6.36 -8.06
N ASP A 67 10.97 5.24 -7.38
CA ASP A 67 11.80 4.56 -6.38
C ASP A 67 12.12 5.36 -5.10
N ILE A 68 11.50 6.52 -4.93
CA ILE A 68 11.60 7.35 -3.72
C ILE A 68 10.34 7.13 -2.89
N GLU A 69 10.51 6.95 -1.57
CA GLU A 69 9.38 6.94 -0.64
C GLU A 69 8.59 8.24 -0.76
N TYR A 70 7.34 8.11 -1.21
CA TYR A 70 6.42 9.22 -1.42
C TYR A 70 5.47 9.37 -0.24
N TRP A 71 5.04 8.24 0.33
CA TRP A 71 4.13 8.23 1.48
C TRP A 71 4.31 6.95 2.28
N HIS A 72 4.19 7.07 3.61
CA HIS A 72 4.24 5.95 4.53
C HIS A 72 3.15 6.10 5.60
N GLY A 73 2.47 5.02 5.92
CA GLY A 73 1.44 5.02 6.96
C GLY A 73 1.02 3.63 7.39
N ARG A 74 0.30 3.55 8.51
CA ARG A 74 -0.18 2.28 9.07
C ARG A 74 -1.62 2.01 8.64
N VAL A 75 -1.93 0.75 8.36
CA VAL A 75 -3.31 0.31 8.13
C VAL A 75 -4.12 0.52 9.41
N ILE A 76 -5.32 1.09 9.28
CA ILE A 76 -6.22 1.38 10.40
C ILE A 76 -7.62 0.77 10.25
N ASP A 77 -7.99 0.41 9.02
CA ASP A 77 -9.26 -0.20 8.62
C ASP A 77 -8.97 -1.05 7.37
#